data_AF-A0A7V2VHB1-F1
#
_entry.id   AF-A0A7V2VHB1-F1
#
_cell.length_a   1.000
_cell.length_b   1.000
_cell.length_c   1.000
_cell.angle_alpha   90.00
_cell.angle_beta   90.00
_cell.angle_gamma   90.00
#
_symmetry.space_group_name_H-M   'P 1'
#
loop_
_entity.id
_entity.type
_entity.pdbx_description
1 polymer ?
#
loop_
_entity_poly.entity_id
_entity_poly.type
_entity_poly.pdbx_seq_one_letter_code
_entity_poly.pdbx_strand_id
1 'polypeptide(L)'
;MPDSRYVKEPTYKKLITGELERFDDRNTGFSRGHIEGNKYTAMHNQCIENFKKSRPGQNILDHATWVAGATVDYVVRANLLGRETKPIYNTEYRLKNPDPVALTRIIKEKACWIGADMVGVAKLNPSWIYTHWGHQNVRYSHAAEVGDPIEIPPEFNMVIVMIHEMGYEAIQRSPGIEYDTDIAYSKGAWCTSSLATFIAELGYRAIPSVNELGIDIAMAVDAGLGEMGRNGLLITRDYGPRVRISKVFTNLPLIPDSPIDIGVQKVTTQTSANLNVSGSQPSSPRAMWARALYSE
;
A
#
# COMPACT_ATOMS: atom_id res chain seq x y z
N MET A 1 23.89 -8.39 -1.66
CA MET A 1 23.52 -7.13 -0.97
C MET A 1 24.25 -7.11 0.37
N PRO A 2 24.81 -5.99 0.86
CA PRO A 2 25.37 -5.94 2.21
C PRO A 2 24.31 -6.32 3.25
N ASP A 3 24.76 -6.82 4.42
CA ASP A 3 23.89 -7.22 5.53
C ASP A 3 22.94 -6.08 5.93
N SER A 4 21.68 -6.42 6.22
CA SER A 4 20.68 -5.43 6.62
C SER A 4 21.05 -4.96 8.00
N ARG A 5 21.14 -3.65 8.16
CA ARG A 5 21.28 -3.06 9.49
C ARG A 5 20.01 -2.34 9.86
N TYR A 6 19.55 -2.58 11.09
CA TYR A 6 18.52 -1.75 11.71
C TYR A 6 19.08 -0.35 11.95
N VAL A 7 18.25 0.66 11.71
CA VAL A 7 18.58 2.07 11.93
C VAL A 7 17.53 2.70 12.83
N LYS A 8 17.92 3.73 13.58
CA LYS A 8 17.01 4.43 14.51
C LYS A 8 15.94 5.24 13.79
N GLU A 9 16.24 5.69 12.58
CA GLU A 9 15.36 6.55 11.77
C GLU A 9 15.41 6.12 10.31
N PRO A 10 14.30 6.27 9.55
CA PRO A 10 14.26 5.96 8.13
C PRO A 10 15.37 6.65 7.34
N THR A 11 15.95 5.95 6.37
CA THR A 11 17.09 6.46 5.58
C THR A 11 16.74 7.69 4.73
N TYR A 12 15.46 7.90 4.41
CA TYR A 12 14.98 9.09 3.72
C TYR A 12 14.84 10.32 4.62
N LYS A 13 14.86 10.18 5.95
CA LYS A 13 14.59 11.32 6.86
C LYS A 13 15.56 12.48 6.64
N LYS A 14 16.83 12.17 6.33
CA LYS A 14 17.86 13.16 5.95
C LYS A 14 17.56 13.96 4.67
N LEU A 15 16.57 13.51 3.88
CA LEU A 15 16.15 14.15 2.64
C LEU A 15 14.96 15.08 2.83
N ILE A 16 14.32 15.07 4.01
CA ILE A 16 13.23 15.97 4.37
C ILE A 16 13.85 17.32 4.73
N THR A 17 13.52 18.36 3.97
CA THR A 17 14.11 19.71 4.10
C THR A 17 13.18 20.74 4.74
N GLY A 18 11.96 20.34 5.12
CA GLY A 18 10.93 21.22 5.68
C GLY A 18 9.95 20.46 6.56
N GLU A 19 8.95 21.16 7.08
CA GLU A 19 7.85 20.55 7.83
C GLU A 19 7.04 19.62 6.92
N LEU A 20 6.64 18.47 7.45
CA LEU A 20 5.82 17.50 6.73
C LEU A 20 4.35 17.78 6.96
N GLU A 21 3.71 18.35 5.95
CA GLU A 21 2.26 18.47 5.92
C GLU A 21 1.60 17.16 5.44
N ARG A 22 0.42 16.87 5.96
CA ARG A 22 -0.41 15.74 5.49
C ARG A 22 -0.82 15.98 4.04
N PHE A 23 -0.77 14.92 3.22
CA PHE A 23 -1.09 15.01 1.80
C PHE A 23 -2.61 14.90 1.54
N ASP A 24 -3.15 15.63 0.57
CA ASP A 24 -4.56 15.51 0.19
C ASP A 24 -4.75 14.45 -0.92
N ASP A 25 -5.55 13.41 -0.68
CA ASP A 25 -5.73 12.29 -1.64
C ASP A 25 -6.34 12.75 -2.98
N ARG A 26 -7.03 13.90 -3.00
CA ARG A 26 -7.52 14.52 -4.25
C ARG A 26 -6.38 14.97 -5.17
N ASN A 27 -5.18 15.16 -4.62
CA ASN A 27 -3.99 15.55 -5.37
C ASN A 27 -3.18 14.37 -5.91
N THR A 28 -3.57 13.11 -5.64
CA THR A 28 -2.90 11.96 -6.27
C THR A 28 -3.09 12.01 -7.79
N GLY A 29 -2.16 11.41 -8.54
CA GLY A 29 -2.25 11.32 -9.99
C GLY A 29 -3.53 10.61 -10.47
N PHE A 30 -4.04 9.63 -9.72
CA PHE A 30 -5.31 8.97 -10.03
C PHE A 30 -6.53 9.87 -9.77
N SER A 31 -6.52 10.67 -8.70
CA SER A 31 -7.60 11.60 -8.40
C SER A 31 -7.61 12.79 -9.36
N ARG A 32 -6.45 13.40 -9.67
CA ARG A 32 -6.34 14.49 -10.64
C ARG A 32 -6.57 14.03 -12.08
N GLY A 33 -6.19 12.80 -12.40
CA GLY A 33 -6.48 12.15 -13.68
C GLY A 33 -7.88 11.55 -13.78
N HIS A 34 -8.76 11.82 -12.81
CA HIS A 34 -10.14 11.36 -12.85
C HIS A 34 -10.86 11.98 -14.05
N ILE A 35 -11.50 11.15 -14.86
CA ILE A 35 -12.34 11.58 -15.97
C ILE A 35 -13.80 11.38 -15.57
N GLU A 36 -14.63 12.39 -15.85
CA GLU A 36 -16.08 12.29 -15.66
C GLU A 36 -16.65 11.11 -16.48
N GLY A 37 -17.65 10.43 -15.91
CA GLY A 37 -18.32 9.30 -16.53
C GLY A 37 -17.85 7.92 -16.05
N ASN A 38 -18.33 6.89 -16.76
CA ASN A 38 -18.12 5.51 -16.35
C ASN A 38 -16.75 4.97 -16.81
N LYS A 39 -15.76 5.02 -15.91
CA LYS A 39 -14.42 4.44 -16.08
C LYS A 39 -14.48 3.00 -16.62
N TYR A 40 -15.40 2.17 -16.13
CA TYR A 40 -15.51 0.78 -16.55
C TYR A 40 -15.94 0.65 -18.02
N THR A 41 -16.80 1.55 -18.51
CA THR A 41 -17.16 1.62 -19.93
C THR A 41 -15.96 2.02 -20.79
N ALA A 42 -15.20 3.03 -20.38
CA ALA A 42 -14.00 3.45 -21.10
C ALA A 42 -12.95 2.33 -21.14
N MET A 43 -12.69 1.69 -20.01
CA MET A 43 -11.79 0.53 -19.91
C MET A 43 -12.28 -0.64 -20.78
N HIS A 44 -13.58 -0.95 -20.76
CA HIS A 44 -14.17 -1.98 -21.61
C HIS A 44 -13.90 -1.73 -23.08
N ASN A 45 -14.21 -0.52 -23.57
CA ASN A 45 -14.00 -0.15 -24.97
C ASN A 45 -12.53 -0.30 -25.38
N GLN A 46 -11.60 0.17 -24.54
CA GLN A 46 -10.17 0.03 -24.78
C GLN A 46 -9.72 -1.44 -24.82
N CYS A 47 -10.26 -2.30 -23.96
CA CYS A 47 -9.97 -3.73 -23.96
C CYS A 47 -10.43 -4.40 -25.25
N ILE A 48 -11.66 -4.08 -25.71
CA ILE A 48 -12.19 -4.59 -26.98
C ILE A 48 -11.30 -4.18 -28.16
N GLU A 49 -10.81 -2.94 -28.19
CA GLU A 49 -9.85 -2.51 -29.21
C GLU A 49 -8.53 -3.29 -29.16
N ASN A 50 -8.00 -3.56 -27.97
CA ASN A 50 -6.77 -4.32 -27.79
C ASN A 50 -6.92 -5.77 -28.28
N PHE A 51 -8.06 -6.41 -28.00
CA PHE A 51 -8.35 -7.77 -28.48
C PHE A 51 -8.37 -7.83 -30.01
N LYS A 52 -9.02 -6.87 -30.66
CA LYS A 52 -9.05 -6.77 -32.13
C LYS A 52 -7.64 -6.65 -32.71
N LYS A 53 -6.74 -5.94 -32.03
CA LYS A 53 -5.34 -5.76 -32.44
C LYS A 53 -4.45 -6.96 -32.15
N SER A 54 -4.92 -7.96 -31.37
CA SER A 54 -4.20 -9.18 -31.00
C SER A 54 -2.75 -8.94 -30.55
N ARG A 55 -2.53 -7.87 -29.77
CA ARG A 55 -1.20 -7.49 -29.29
C ARG A 55 -0.71 -8.51 -28.25
N PRO A 56 0.54 -9.01 -28.35
CA PRO A 56 1.12 -9.85 -27.29
C PRO A 56 1.04 -9.16 -25.92
N GLY A 57 0.61 -9.89 -24.89
CA GLY A 57 0.43 -9.36 -23.53
C GLY A 57 -0.80 -8.48 -23.34
N GLN A 58 -1.68 -8.36 -24.34
CA GLN A 58 -2.95 -7.62 -24.27
C GLN A 58 -4.08 -8.41 -24.95
N ASN A 59 -3.97 -9.74 -24.95
CA ASN A 59 -4.97 -10.61 -25.57
C ASN A 59 -6.10 -10.93 -24.58
N ILE A 60 -7.08 -11.72 -25.04
CA ILE A 60 -8.25 -12.08 -24.24
C ILE A 60 -7.91 -12.92 -22.99
N LEU A 61 -6.86 -13.76 -23.05
CA LEU A 61 -6.40 -14.54 -21.90
C LEU A 61 -5.73 -13.64 -20.86
N ASP A 62 -4.90 -12.68 -21.29
CA ASP A 62 -4.29 -11.70 -20.38
C ASP A 62 -5.36 -10.89 -19.65
N HIS A 63 -6.38 -10.43 -20.37
CA HIS A 63 -7.50 -9.71 -19.77
C HIS A 63 -8.36 -10.58 -18.86
N ALA A 64 -8.70 -11.80 -19.27
CA ALA A 64 -9.46 -12.71 -18.41
C ALA A 64 -8.71 -12.99 -17.10
N THR A 65 -7.39 -13.18 -17.17
CA THR A 65 -6.52 -13.38 -16.01
C THR A 65 -6.50 -12.14 -15.12
N TRP A 66 -6.37 -10.95 -15.72
CA TRP A 66 -6.44 -9.67 -15.02
C TRP A 66 -7.75 -9.50 -14.23
N VAL A 67 -8.89 -9.67 -14.89
CA VAL A 67 -10.21 -9.49 -14.26
C VAL A 67 -10.44 -10.53 -13.16
N ALA A 68 -10.01 -11.78 -13.39
CA ALA A 68 -10.03 -12.81 -12.35
C ALA A 68 -9.19 -12.38 -11.13
N GLY A 69 -8.00 -11.85 -11.37
CA GLY A 69 -7.11 -11.31 -10.33
C GLY A 69 -7.74 -10.20 -9.49
N ALA A 70 -8.51 -9.29 -10.09
CA ALA A 70 -9.12 -8.15 -9.41
C ALA A 70 -10.40 -8.47 -8.61
N THR A 71 -10.94 -9.70 -8.73
CA THR A 71 -12.30 -10.01 -8.25
C THR A 71 -12.48 -9.81 -6.74
N VAL A 72 -11.55 -10.32 -5.92
CA VAL A 72 -11.65 -10.20 -4.46
C VAL A 72 -11.43 -8.75 -4.03
N ASP A 73 -10.47 -8.04 -4.63
CA ASP A 73 -10.24 -6.63 -4.36
C ASP A 73 -11.52 -5.81 -4.53
N TYR A 74 -12.20 -5.92 -5.67
CA TYR A 74 -13.39 -5.09 -5.94
C TYR A 74 -14.53 -5.37 -4.96
N VAL A 75 -14.74 -6.64 -4.58
CA VAL A 75 -15.78 -7.00 -3.62
C VAL A 75 -15.40 -6.55 -2.21
N VAL A 76 -14.20 -6.88 -1.75
CA VAL A 76 -13.76 -6.61 -0.36
C VAL A 76 -13.56 -5.12 -0.13
N ARG A 77 -12.97 -4.41 -1.08
CA ARG A 77 -12.71 -2.97 -0.99
C ARG A 77 -13.99 -2.16 -0.85
N ALA A 78 -14.98 -2.46 -1.70
CA ALA A 78 -16.29 -1.79 -1.66
C ALA A 78 -17.03 -1.95 -0.32
N ASN A 79 -16.81 -3.07 0.36
CA ASN A 79 -17.61 -3.45 1.53
C ASN A 79 -16.89 -3.26 2.88
N LEU A 80 -15.57 -3.46 2.94
CA LEU A 80 -14.83 -3.60 4.21
C LEU A 80 -13.71 -2.57 4.39
N LEU A 81 -13.03 -2.16 3.32
CA LEU A 81 -11.83 -1.33 3.45
C LEU A 81 -12.17 0.13 3.78
N GLY A 82 -11.27 0.78 4.50
CA GLY A 82 -11.40 2.19 4.90
C GLY A 82 -12.37 2.44 6.05
N ARG A 83 -12.88 1.37 6.70
CA ARG A 83 -13.89 1.44 7.76
C ARG A 83 -13.44 0.62 8.97
N GLU A 84 -13.89 0.99 10.16
CA GLU A 84 -13.62 0.17 11.35
C GLU A 84 -14.33 -1.18 11.27
N THR A 85 -13.58 -2.26 11.52
CA THR A 85 -14.09 -3.62 11.53
C THR A 85 -14.75 -3.93 12.88
N LYS A 86 -15.96 -4.46 12.84
CA LYS A 86 -16.67 -4.98 14.03
C LYS A 86 -16.36 -6.47 14.20
N PRO A 87 -16.30 -6.99 15.43
CA PRO A 87 -16.24 -8.43 15.65
C PRO A 87 -17.51 -9.08 15.10
N ILE A 88 -17.36 -10.29 14.56
CA ILE A 88 -18.44 -11.11 14.01
C ILE A 88 -19.11 -11.89 15.14
N TYR A 89 -18.33 -12.50 16.03
CA TYR A 89 -18.84 -13.39 17.08
C TYR A 89 -18.56 -12.88 18.49
N ASN A 90 -17.33 -12.44 18.76
CA ASN A 90 -16.93 -12.05 20.11
C ASN A 90 -17.18 -10.56 20.38
N THR A 91 -18.40 -10.23 20.85
CA THR A 91 -18.78 -8.88 21.25
C THR A 91 -18.58 -8.60 22.75
N GLU A 92 -18.26 -9.63 23.55
CA GLU A 92 -18.27 -9.55 25.02
C GLU A 92 -16.87 -9.67 25.65
N TYR A 93 -15.98 -10.48 25.06
CA TYR A 93 -14.69 -10.79 25.66
C TYR A 93 -13.56 -10.01 24.98
N ARG A 94 -12.70 -9.43 25.80
CA ARG A 94 -11.47 -8.78 25.35
C ARG A 94 -10.27 -9.51 25.92
N LEU A 95 -9.23 -9.72 25.11
CA LEU A 95 -7.95 -10.21 25.58
C LEU A 95 -7.36 -9.20 26.58
N LYS A 96 -7.25 -9.61 27.85
CA LYS A 96 -6.78 -8.74 28.94
C LYS A 96 -5.27 -8.88 29.13
N ASN A 97 -4.61 -7.75 29.34
CA ASN A 97 -3.18 -7.66 29.70
C ASN A 97 -2.26 -8.53 28.81
N PRO A 98 -2.36 -8.43 27.46
CA PRO A 98 -1.45 -9.18 26.61
C PRO A 98 0.00 -8.71 26.81
N ASP A 99 0.94 -9.64 26.80
CA ASP A 99 2.36 -9.32 26.62
C ASP A 99 2.55 -8.78 25.20
N PRO A 100 2.96 -7.51 25.01
CA PRO A 100 3.11 -6.91 23.69
C PRO A 100 4.15 -7.63 22.83
N VAL A 101 5.19 -8.22 23.42
CA VAL A 101 6.23 -8.94 22.69
C VAL A 101 5.65 -10.22 22.08
N ALA A 102 5.04 -11.06 22.91
CA ALA A 102 4.38 -12.28 22.44
C ALA A 102 3.24 -11.97 21.46
N LEU A 103 2.43 -10.95 21.72
CA LEU A 103 1.32 -10.57 20.85
C LEU A 103 1.81 -10.07 19.48
N THR A 104 2.90 -9.31 19.42
CA THR A 104 3.52 -8.88 18.16
C THR A 104 3.95 -10.07 17.32
N ARG A 105 4.60 -11.07 17.93
CA ARG A 105 4.97 -12.31 17.24
C ARG A 105 3.74 -13.03 16.70
N ILE A 106 2.69 -13.19 17.52
CA ILE A 106 1.44 -13.84 17.11
C ILE A 106 0.78 -13.09 15.96
N ILE A 107 0.71 -11.76 16.00
CA ILE A 107 0.11 -10.96 14.94
C ILE A 107 0.83 -11.15 13.61
N LYS A 108 2.16 -11.16 13.61
CA LYS A 108 2.96 -11.45 12.42
C LYS A 108 2.73 -12.86 11.90
N GLU A 109 2.72 -13.86 12.80
CA GLU A 109 2.42 -15.25 12.44
C GLU A 109 1.02 -15.40 11.84
N LYS A 110 0.01 -14.69 12.37
CA LYS A 110 -1.36 -14.72 11.83
C LYS A 110 -1.47 -14.00 10.49
N ALA A 111 -0.81 -12.87 10.32
CA ALA A 111 -0.76 -12.17 9.04
C ALA A 111 -0.10 -13.05 7.95
N CYS A 112 1.01 -13.74 8.28
CA CYS A 112 1.63 -14.72 7.37
C CYS A 112 0.73 -15.92 7.08
N TRP A 113 0.07 -16.48 8.10
CA TRP A 113 -0.87 -17.60 7.92
C TRP A 113 -2.05 -17.23 7.01
N ILE A 114 -2.53 -15.99 7.09
CA ILE A 114 -3.62 -15.48 6.23
C ILE A 114 -3.15 -15.34 4.76
N GLY A 115 -1.87 -15.02 4.54
CA GLY A 115 -1.27 -14.97 3.21
C GLY A 115 -0.35 -13.79 2.91
N ALA A 116 0.05 -12.99 3.91
CA ALA A 116 1.04 -11.93 3.70
C ALA A 116 2.46 -12.49 3.54
N ASP A 117 3.22 -11.98 2.57
CA ASP A 117 4.57 -12.45 2.26
C ASP A 117 5.64 -11.81 3.18
N MET A 118 5.41 -10.58 3.65
CA MET A 118 6.19 -9.95 4.72
C MET A 118 5.27 -9.11 5.62
N VAL A 119 5.63 -8.97 6.89
CA VAL A 119 4.82 -8.24 7.87
C VAL A 119 5.73 -7.41 8.77
N GLY A 120 5.41 -6.12 8.89
CA GLY A 120 6.10 -5.16 9.74
C GLY A 120 5.10 -4.39 10.58
N VAL A 121 5.55 -3.89 11.72
CA VAL A 121 4.73 -3.10 12.64
C VAL A 121 5.42 -1.77 12.90
N ALA A 122 4.67 -0.67 12.85
CA ALA A 122 5.18 0.64 13.19
C ALA A 122 4.22 1.39 14.13
N LYS A 123 4.74 2.40 14.81
CA LYS A 123 3.87 3.44 15.38
C LYS A 123 3.25 4.21 14.22
N LEU A 124 1.97 4.55 14.34
CA LEU A 124 1.32 5.39 13.35
C LEU A 124 1.91 6.80 13.43
N ASN A 125 2.51 7.26 12.33
CA ASN A 125 2.88 8.65 12.15
C ASN A 125 1.73 9.39 11.40
N PRO A 126 1.08 10.38 12.04
CA PRO A 126 -0.06 11.09 11.45
C PRO A 126 0.26 11.82 10.13
N SER A 127 1.51 12.20 9.88
CA SER A 127 1.92 12.87 8.62
C SER A 127 1.68 12.00 7.38
N TRP A 128 1.54 10.68 7.56
CA TRP A 128 1.29 9.74 6.45
C TRP A 128 -0.19 9.54 6.15
N ILE A 129 -1.09 10.07 6.98
CA ILE A 129 -2.53 9.99 6.77
C ILE A 129 -2.97 11.12 5.85
N TYR A 130 -3.76 10.78 4.82
CA TYR A 130 -4.28 11.78 3.91
C TYR A 130 -5.20 12.77 4.62
N THR A 131 -5.30 14.01 4.17
CA THR A 131 -6.21 15.01 4.78
C THR A 131 -7.67 14.79 4.41
N HIS A 132 -7.96 14.50 3.13
CA HIS A 132 -9.30 14.30 2.61
C HIS A 132 -9.35 13.10 1.67
N TRP A 133 -10.55 12.54 1.50
CA TRP A 133 -10.82 11.45 0.57
C TRP A 133 -10.76 11.90 -0.90
N GLY A 134 -10.03 11.15 -1.73
CA GLY A 134 -9.87 11.40 -3.15
C GLY A 134 -10.81 10.59 -4.04
N HIS A 135 -10.99 11.03 -5.29
CA HIS A 135 -11.89 10.39 -6.25
C HIS A 135 -11.62 8.91 -6.46
N GLN A 136 -10.34 8.51 -6.53
CA GLN A 136 -9.98 7.11 -6.79
C GLN A 136 -10.39 6.22 -5.62
N ASN A 137 -10.02 6.56 -4.39
CA ASN A 137 -10.30 5.74 -3.22
C ASN A 137 -11.81 5.69 -2.91
N VAL A 138 -12.54 6.80 -3.08
CA VAL A 138 -14.00 6.84 -2.92
C VAL A 138 -14.69 5.92 -3.94
N ARG A 139 -14.26 5.97 -5.22
CA ARG A 139 -14.83 5.15 -6.30
C ARG A 139 -14.78 3.64 -6.00
N TYR A 140 -13.74 3.17 -5.33
CA TYR A 140 -13.58 1.75 -5.05
C TYR A 140 -14.03 1.33 -3.67
N SER A 141 -13.80 2.16 -2.64
CA SER A 141 -14.11 1.78 -1.27
C SER A 141 -15.54 2.09 -0.88
N HIS A 142 -16.13 3.16 -1.41
CA HIS A 142 -17.42 3.72 -0.97
C HIS A 142 -17.48 4.02 0.54
N ALA A 143 -16.33 4.26 1.17
CA ALA A 143 -16.23 4.43 2.62
C ALA A 143 -16.59 5.86 3.08
N ALA A 144 -16.53 6.84 2.17
CA ALA A 144 -16.83 8.24 2.40
C ALA A 144 -17.10 8.94 1.05
N GLU A 145 -17.44 10.22 1.08
CA GLU A 145 -17.58 11.06 -0.11
C GLU A 145 -16.26 11.77 -0.47
N VAL A 146 -16.13 12.21 -1.73
CA VAL A 146 -14.94 12.94 -2.17
C VAL A 146 -14.84 14.28 -1.43
N GLY A 147 -13.69 14.55 -0.83
CA GLY A 147 -13.46 15.76 -0.04
C GLY A 147 -13.86 15.65 1.42
N ASP A 148 -14.45 14.53 1.87
CA ASP A 148 -14.63 14.29 3.30
C ASP A 148 -13.28 14.25 4.01
N PRO A 149 -13.17 14.79 5.24
CA PRO A 149 -11.93 14.72 6.00
C PRO A 149 -11.64 13.27 6.42
N ILE A 150 -10.36 12.90 6.39
CA ILE A 150 -9.88 11.63 6.93
C ILE A 150 -9.30 11.91 8.31
N GLU A 151 -9.93 11.40 9.37
CA GLU A 151 -9.39 11.50 10.72
C GLU A 151 -9.29 10.11 11.34
N ILE A 152 -8.06 9.73 11.72
CA ILE A 152 -7.80 8.47 12.40
C ILE A 152 -7.77 8.76 13.91
N PRO A 153 -8.66 8.14 14.71
CA PRO A 153 -8.71 8.42 16.13
C PRO A 153 -7.36 8.15 16.83
N PRO A 154 -6.92 9.00 17.80
CA PRO A 154 -5.58 8.90 18.41
C PRO A 154 -5.25 7.55 19.07
N GLU A 155 -6.27 6.79 19.45
CA GLU A 155 -6.15 5.44 19.99
C GLU A 155 -5.59 4.43 18.97
N PHE A 156 -5.75 4.66 17.67
CA PHE A 156 -5.12 3.87 16.62
C PHE A 156 -3.65 4.28 16.48
N ASN A 157 -2.84 3.88 17.44
CA ASN A 157 -1.44 4.28 17.56
C ASN A 157 -0.46 3.34 16.86
N MET A 158 -0.93 2.20 16.35
CA MET A 158 -0.12 1.21 15.65
C MET A 158 -0.63 1.00 14.23
N VAL A 159 0.29 0.72 13.31
CA VAL A 159 -0.01 0.24 11.96
C VAL A 159 0.73 -1.07 11.72
N ILE A 160 0.00 -2.08 11.25
CA ILE A 160 0.55 -3.36 10.79
C ILE A 160 0.57 -3.29 9.28
N VAL A 161 1.76 -3.35 8.68
CA VAL A 161 1.98 -3.25 7.24
C VAL A 161 2.31 -4.64 6.70
N MET A 162 1.67 -5.00 5.59
CA MET A 162 1.81 -6.29 4.93
C MET A 162 2.24 -6.10 3.48
N ILE A 163 3.16 -6.94 3.05
CA ILE A 163 3.69 -6.99 1.68
C ILE A 163 3.10 -8.19 0.96
N HIS A 164 2.72 -7.97 -0.30
CA HIS A 164 2.19 -8.98 -1.21
C HIS A 164 3.07 -9.02 -2.45
N GLU A 165 3.80 -10.12 -2.63
CA GLU A 165 4.64 -10.36 -3.78
C GLU A 165 3.76 -10.45 -5.04
N MET A 166 4.16 -9.73 -6.08
CA MET A 166 3.68 -10.01 -7.44
C MET A 166 4.46 -11.22 -7.99
N GLY A 167 4.41 -11.59 -9.26
CA GLY A 167 5.28 -12.63 -9.86
C GLY A 167 6.29 -12.03 -10.82
N TYR A 168 7.52 -12.55 -10.83
CA TYR A 168 8.62 -12.00 -11.63
C TYR A 168 8.31 -12.08 -13.13
N GLU A 169 7.85 -13.26 -13.57
CA GLU A 169 7.52 -13.56 -14.96
C GLU A 169 6.42 -12.66 -15.52
N ALA A 170 5.46 -12.23 -14.69
CA ALA A 170 4.42 -11.33 -15.13
C ALA A 170 4.90 -9.89 -15.24
N ILE A 171 5.60 -9.40 -14.23
CA ILE A 171 6.04 -7.99 -14.16
C ILE A 171 7.14 -7.69 -15.17
N GLN A 172 7.99 -8.66 -15.54
CA GLN A 172 9.00 -8.43 -16.58
C GLN A 172 8.41 -8.16 -17.99
N ARG A 173 7.11 -8.41 -18.19
CA ARG A 173 6.40 -8.17 -19.45
C ARG A 173 5.78 -6.77 -19.56
N SER A 174 5.96 -5.91 -18.55
CA SER A 174 5.51 -4.51 -18.62
C SER A 174 6.11 -3.82 -19.87
N PRO A 175 5.33 -3.03 -20.62
CA PRO A 175 4.02 -2.48 -20.29
C PRO A 175 2.82 -3.30 -20.80
N GLY A 176 2.93 -4.63 -20.90
CA GLY A 176 1.77 -5.52 -21.10
C GLY A 176 0.76 -5.47 -19.94
N ILE A 177 -0.37 -6.19 -20.04
CA ILE A 177 -1.33 -6.31 -18.93
C ILE A 177 -0.63 -6.97 -17.73
N GLU A 178 -0.60 -6.25 -16.61
CA GLU A 178 0.08 -6.66 -15.38
C GLU A 178 -0.89 -7.39 -14.43
N TYR A 179 -1.41 -8.56 -14.82
CA TYR A 179 -2.41 -9.27 -14.00
C TYR A 179 -1.94 -9.64 -12.58
N ASP A 180 -0.61 -9.71 -12.34
CA ASP A 180 -0.06 -9.94 -11.01
C ASP A 180 -0.20 -8.74 -10.06
N THR A 181 -0.35 -7.53 -10.62
CA THR A 181 -0.73 -6.36 -9.82
C THR A 181 -2.11 -6.57 -9.22
N ASP A 182 -3.07 -7.04 -10.01
CA ASP A 182 -4.47 -7.15 -9.60
C ASP A 182 -4.72 -8.29 -8.63
N ILE A 183 -4.09 -9.45 -8.84
CA ILE A 183 -4.16 -10.53 -7.84
C ILE A 183 -3.48 -10.12 -6.52
N ALA A 184 -2.41 -9.31 -6.56
CA ALA A 184 -1.77 -8.81 -5.35
C ALA A 184 -2.67 -7.80 -4.60
N TYR A 185 -3.50 -7.02 -5.30
CA TYR A 185 -4.55 -6.22 -4.65
C TYR A 185 -5.60 -7.09 -3.97
N SER A 186 -6.03 -8.16 -4.63
CA SER A 186 -6.96 -9.14 -4.03
C SER A 186 -6.38 -9.81 -2.78
N LYS A 187 -5.11 -10.23 -2.83
CA LYS A 187 -4.38 -10.73 -1.65
C LYS A 187 -4.33 -9.68 -0.54
N GLY A 188 -4.03 -8.43 -0.89
CA GLY A 188 -4.00 -7.32 0.06
C GLY A 188 -5.33 -7.10 0.76
N ALA A 189 -6.41 -6.99 -0.01
CA ALA A 189 -7.77 -6.82 0.51
C ALA A 189 -8.20 -7.98 1.41
N TRP A 190 -7.92 -9.22 0.99
CA TRP A 190 -8.13 -10.43 1.79
C TRP A 190 -7.36 -10.40 3.11
N CYS A 191 -6.06 -10.09 3.06
CA CYS A 191 -5.19 -10.15 4.23
C CYS A 191 -5.56 -9.09 5.26
N THR A 192 -5.75 -7.84 4.80
CA THR A 192 -6.06 -6.73 5.69
C THR A 192 -7.42 -6.89 6.36
N SER A 193 -8.45 -7.30 5.61
CA SER A 193 -9.80 -7.53 6.18
C SER A 193 -9.80 -8.70 7.17
N SER A 194 -9.18 -9.83 6.81
CA SER A 194 -9.10 -11.01 7.69
C SER A 194 -8.32 -10.72 8.98
N LEU A 195 -7.21 -9.98 8.88
CA LEU A 195 -6.42 -9.60 10.05
C LEU A 195 -7.16 -8.58 10.92
N ALA A 196 -7.87 -7.63 10.32
CA ALA A 196 -8.71 -6.69 11.06
C ALA A 196 -9.85 -7.41 11.81
N THR A 197 -10.48 -8.42 11.19
CA THR A 197 -11.45 -9.29 11.88
C THR A 197 -10.78 -10.02 13.04
N PHE A 198 -9.61 -10.63 12.84
CA PHE A 198 -8.89 -11.29 13.94
C PHE A 198 -8.64 -10.34 15.13
N ILE A 199 -8.20 -9.11 14.85
CA ILE A 199 -7.97 -8.09 15.89
C ILE A 199 -9.27 -7.67 16.57
N ALA A 200 -10.35 -7.50 15.80
CA ALA A 200 -11.68 -7.21 16.33
C ALA A 200 -12.18 -8.31 17.27
N GLU A 201 -11.99 -9.58 16.90
CA GLU A 201 -12.33 -10.74 17.73
C GLU A 201 -11.49 -10.85 19.01
N LEU A 202 -10.32 -10.19 19.09
CA LEU A 202 -9.57 -10.06 20.35
C LEU A 202 -10.13 -8.94 21.26
N GLY A 203 -11.14 -8.20 20.81
CA GLY A 203 -11.72 -7.06 21.50
C GLY A 203 -10.91 -5.76 21.34
N TYR A 204 -10.15 -5.64 20.24
CA TYR A 204 -9.39 -4.43 19.87
C TYR A 204 -9.92 -3.85 18.56
N ARG A 205 -9.65 -2.57 18.31
CA ARG A 205 -10.17 -1.86 17.14
C ARG A 205 -9.20 -1.99 15.98
N ALA A 206 -9.73 -2.17 14.78
CA ALA A 206 -8.94 -2.31 13.57
C ALA A 206 -9.62 -1.65 12.37
N ILE A 207 -8.84 -0.93 11.57
CA ILE A 207 -9.28 -0.36 10.28
C ILE A 207 -8.40 -0.96 9.18
N PRO A 208 -8.93 -1.88 8.36
CA PRO A 208 -8.23 -2.41 7.21
C PRO A 208 -8.18 -1.39 6.07
N SER A 209 -7.05 -1.31 5.40
CA SER A 209 -6.82 -0.50 4.21
C SER A 209 -5.85 -1.18 3.26
N VAL A 210 -6.03 -0.92 1.96
CA VAL A 210 -4.98 -1.18 0.97
C VAL A 210 -4.40 0.16 0.55
N ASN A 211 -5.04 0.90 -0.35
CA ASN A 211 -4.55 2.21 -0.82
C ASN A 211 -5.20 3.39 -0.09
N GLU A 212 -6.25 3.12 0.67
CA GLU A 212 -7.07 4.12 1.33
C GLU A 212 -6.33 4.73 2.53
N LEU A 213 -6.82 5.86 3.03
CA LEU A 213 -6.44 6.50 4.29
C LEU A 213 -5.03 7.10 4.39
N GLY A 214 -4.01 6.58 3.69
CA GLY A 214 -2.66 7.13 3.81
C GLY A 214 -1.60 6.50 2.91
N ILE A 215 -0.37 7.01 3.05
CA ILE A 215 0.79 6.73 2.19
C ILE A 215 1.48 5.43 2.62
N ASP A 216 1.23 4.36 1.88
CA ASP A 216 1.74 3.01 2.19
C ASP A 216 3.26 2.90 2.28
N ILE A 217 3.97 3.52 1.34
CA ILE A 217 5.43 3.38 1.24
C ILE A 217 6.12 3.96 2.47
N ALA A 218 5.66 5.10 2.96
CA ALA A 218 6.21 5.72 4.17
C ALA A 218 6.03 4.80 5.39
N MET A 219 4.82 4.25 5.55
CA MET A 219 4.52 3.31 6.64
C MET A 219 5.30 2.01 6.52
N ALA A 220 5.50 1.49 5.32
CA ALA A 220 6.29 0.28 5.10
C ALA A 220 7.78 0.47 5.43
N VAL A 221 8.34 1.65 5.15
CA VAL A 221 9.71 1.98 5.58
C VAL A 221 9.79 2.13 7.09
N ASP A 222 8.83 2.82 7.72
CA ASP A 222 8.76 2.93 9.19
C ASP A 222 8.66 1.56 9.86
N ALA A 223 7.94 0.62 9.23
CA ALA A 223 7.78 -0.76 9.66
C ALA A 223 8.97 -1.68 9.30
N GLY A 224 10.06 -1.14 8.74
CA GLY A 224 11.28 -1.89 8.46
C GLY A 224 11.17 -2.91 7.32
N LEU A 225 10.23 -2.73 6.39
CA LEU A 225 9.99 -3.67 5.28
C LEU A 225 10.84 -3.40 4.03
N GLY A 226 11.47 -2.24 3.95
CA GLY A 226 12.29 -1.85 2.82
C GLY A 226 12.76 -0.40 2.90
N GLU A 227 13.30 0.09 1.79
CA GLU A 227 13.70 1.49 1.63
C GLU A 227 13.00 2.13 0.42
N MET A 228 12.78 3.44 0.47
CA MET A 228 12.19 4.18 -0.65
C MET A 228 13.17 4.25 -1.84
N GLY A 229 12.75 3.74 -2.99
CA GLY A 229 13.51 3.78 -4.24
C GLY A 229 13.36 5.09 -5.01
N ARG A 230 14.26 5.32 -5.97
CA ARG A 230 14.23 6.53 -6.82
C ARG A 230 13.01 6.62 -7.73
N ASN A 231 12.47 5.46 -8.08
CA ASN A 231 11.21 5.31 -8.80
C ASN A 231 9.98 5.63 -7.94
N GLY A 232 10.16 6.02 -6.67
CA GLY A 232 9.07 6.28 -5.74
C GLY A 232 8.37 5.01 -5.25
N LEU A 233 8.96 3.82 -5.44
CA LEU A 233 8.44 2.54 -4.94
C LEU A 233 9.22 2.06 -3.73
N LEU A 234 8.59 1.26 -2.86
CA LEU A 234 9.29 0.53 -1.81
C LEU A 234 10.22 -0.52 -2.43
N ILE A 235 11.49 -0.54 -2.04
CA ILE A 235 12.43 -1.61 -2.39
C ILE A 235 12.59 -2.51 -1.18
N THR A 236 12.03 -3.71 -1.26
CA THR A 236 12.22 -4.77 -0.25
C THR A 236 13.53 -5.52 -0.52
N ARG A 237 14.05 -6.21 0.49
CA ARG A 237 15.25 -7.05 0.35
C ARG A 237 15.01 -8.24 -0.58
N ASP A 238 13.90 -8.93 -0.39
CA ASP A 238 13.65 -10.24 -0.99
C ASP A 238 12.99 -10.13 -2.36
N TYR A 239 12.14 -9.12 -2.57
CA TYR A 239 11.32 -8.97 -3.77
C TYR A 239 11.61 -7.69 -4.58
N GLY A 240 12.53 -6.86 -4.10
CA GLY A 240 12.81 -5.56 -4.71
C GLY A 240 11.54 -4.67 -4.75
N PRO A 241 11.28 -3.95 -5.85
CA PRO A 241 10.08 -3.12 -6.01
C PRO A 241 8.80 -3.89 -6.32
N ARG A 242 8.87 -5.23 -6.45
CA ARG A 242 7.84 -6.04 -7.10
C ARG A 242 6.77 -6.50 -6.12
N VAL A 243 6.23 -5.55 -5.38
CA VAL A 243 5.31 -5.81 -4.27
C VAL A 243 4.13 -4.83 -4.27
N ARG A 244 3.02 -5.27 -3.69
CA ARG A 244 1.92 -4.42 -3.24
C ARG A 244 1.91 -4.35 -1.72
N ILE A 245 1.33 -3.28 -1.19
CA ILE A 245 1.33 -2.97 0.23
C ILE A 245 -0.13 -2.87 0.68
N SER A 246 -0.41 -3.42 1.85
CA SER A 246 -1.68 -3.20 2.56
C SER A 246 -1.39 -2.95 4.03
N LYS A 247 -2.36 -2.41 4.77
CA LYS A 247 -2.16 -2.00 6.16
C LYS A 247 -3.41 -2.16 7.01
N VAL A 248 -3.21 -2.41 8.30
CA VAL A 248 -4.26 -2.35 9.32
C VAL A 248 -3.85 -1.34 10.39
N PHE A 249 -4.67 -0.31 10.60
CA PHE A 249 -4.51 0.58 11.75
C PHE A 249 -5.17 -0.04 12.97
N THR A 250 -4.54 0.01 14.13
CA THR A 250 -5.11 -0.63 15.34
C THR A 250 -4.66 0.04 16.64
N ASN A 251 -5.44 -0.17 17.69
CA ASN A 251 -5.09 0.14 19.09
C ASN A 251 -4.53 -1.09 19.85
N LEU A 252 -4.23 -2.18 19.14
CA LEU A 252 -3.62 -3.37 19.72
C LEU A 252 -2.19 -3.04 20.23
N PRO A 253 -1.83 -3.41 21.48
CA PRO A 253 -0.53 -3.08 22.04
C PRO A 253 0.55 -3.97 21.42
N LEU A 254 1.35 -3.41 20.52
CA LEU A 254 2.40 -4.10 19.77
C LEU A 254 3.76 -3.41 19.97
N ILE A 255 4.83 -4.12 19.63
CA ILE A 255 6.20 -3.60 19.59
C ILE A 255 6.51 -3.21 18.14
N PRO A 256 6.83 -1.92 17.87
CA PRO A 256 7.20 -1.49 16.54
C PRO A 256 8.57 -2.07 16.14
N ASP A 257 8.71 -2.40 14.87
CA ASP A 257 9.98 -2.71 14.24
C ASP A 257 10.83 -1.45 14.05
N SER A 258 12.12 -1.66 13.81
CA SER A 258 13.02 -0.57 13.44
C SER A 258 13.14 -0.49 11.92
N PRO A 259 13.23 0.72 11.33
CA PRO A 259 13.56 0.89 9.94
C PRO A 259 14.89 0.21 9.58
N ILE A 260 15.08 -0.12 8.31
CA ILE A 260 16.28 -0.83 7.81
C ILE A 260 17.05 -0.01 6.78
N ASP A 261 18.36 -0.24 6.70
CA ASP A 261 19.23 0.23 5.62
C ASP A 261 19.78 -0.99 4.88
N ILE A 262 19.30 -1.18 3.65
CA ILE A 262 19.74 -2.23 2.71
C ILE A 262 20.57 -1.63 1.56
N GLY A 263 20.96 -0.36 1.67
CA GLY A 263 21.82 0.33 0.72
C GLY A 263 21.12 0.95 -0.49
N VAL A 264 19.79 1.02 -0.51
CA VAL A 264 19.03 1.50 -1.69
C VAL A 264 19.40 2.94 -2.05
N GLN A 265 19.58 3.81 -1.06
CA GLN A 265 19.96 5.21 -1.27
C GLN A 265 21.35 5.37 -1.90
N LYS A 266 22.24 4.38 -1.76
CA LYS A 266 23.61 4.42 -2.32
C LYS A 266 23.65 3.95 -3.78
N VAL A 267 22.75 3.04 -4.16
CA VAL A 267 22.69 2.47 -5.52
C VAL A 267 21.92 3.39 -6.48
N THR A 268 20.89 4.05 -5.98
CA THR A 268 20.02 4.93 -6.79
C THR A 268 20.66 6.26 -7.22
N THR A 269 21.77 6.65 -6.60
CA THR A 269 22.61 7.78 -7.06
C THR A 269 23.42 7.43 -8.33
N GLN A 270 23.63 6.15 -8.64
CA GLN A 270 24.47 5.69 -9.75
C GLN A 270 23.69 5.15 -10.97
N THR A 271 22.44 4.73 -10.80
CA THR A 271 21.70 4.02 -11.88
C THR A 271 20.21 4.33 -11.87
N SER A 272 19.71 5.06 -12.88
CA SER A 272 18.34 4.95 -13.46
C SER A 272 18.03 6.10 -14.45
N ALA A 273 18.90 6.36 -15.43
CA ALA A 273 18.59 7.30 -16.52
C ALA A 273 17.97 6.62 -17.76
N ASN A 274 18.13 5.29 -17.91
CA ASN A 274 17.97 4.63 -19.22
C ASN A 274 16.68 3.79 -19.40
N LEU A 275 15.76 3.72 -18.42
CA LEU A 275 14.54 2.88 -18.48
C LEU A 275 13.23 3.68 -18.36
N ASN A 276 13.30 5.00 -18.35
CA ASN A 276 12.16 5.88 -18.10
C ASN A 276 11.42 6.20 -19.41
N VAL A 277 10.49 5.35 -19.83
CA VAL A 277 9.74 5.50 -21.09
C VAL A 277 8.92 6.79 -21.14
N SER A 278 8.48 7.32 -19.99
CA SER A 278 7.62 8.51 -19.91
C SER A 278 8.34 9.79 -19.45
N GLY A 279 9.63 9.72 -19.12
CA GLY A 279 10.34 10.88 -18.57
C GLY A 279 9.92 11.30 -17.15
N SER A 280 9.09 10.51 -16.45
CA SER A 280 8.48 10.91 -15.16
C SER A 280 9.42 10.83 -13.95
N GLN A 281 10.45 9.97 -13.99
CA GLN A 281 11.42 9.84 -12.91
C GLN A 281 12.43 11.01 -12.87
N PRO A 282 12.66 11.62 -11.69
CA PRO A 282 13.60 12.74 -11.56
C PRO A 282 15.05 12.32 -11.85
N SER A 283 15.80 13.21 -12.51
CA SER A 283 17.21 13.02 -12.90
C SER A 283 18.20 13.13 -11.73
N SER A 284 17.76 13.60 -10.55
CA SER A 284 18.58 13.67 -9.34
C SER A 284 17.80 13.31 -8.06
N PRO A 285 18.47 12.81 -7.00
CA PRO A 285 17.84 12.54 -5.70
C PRO A 285 17.20 13.78 -5.05
N ARG A 286 17.73 14.98 -5.28
CA ARG A 286 17.16 16.25 -4.78
C ARG A 286 15.84 16.61 -5.46
N ALA A 287 15.68 16.26 -6.73
CA ALA A 287 14.48 16.58 -7.50
C ALA A 287 13.24 15.75 -7.09
N MET A 288 13.42 14.65 -6.35
CA MET A 288 12.30 13.84 -5.83
C MET A 288 11.49 14.61 -4.77
N TRP A 289 12.16 15.41 -3.95
CA TRP A 289 11.53 16.14 -2.83
C TRP A 289 11.05 17.54 -3.22
N ALA A 290 11.65 18.14 -4.27
CA ALA A 290 11.25 19.46 -4.77
C ALA A 290 9.91 19.45 -5.56
N ARG A 291 9.51 18.31 -6.14
CA ARG A 291 8.28 18.21 -6.95
C ARG A 291 7.01 17.89 -6.17
N ALA A 292 7.11 17.54 -4.89
CA ALA A 292 5.95 17.35 -4.01
C ALA A 292 5.43 18.67 -3.41
N LEU A 293 6.19 19.77 -3.55
CA LEU A 293 5.91 21.05 -2.86
C LEU A 293 5.55 22.20 -3.79
N TYR A 294 5.56 22.02 -5.12
CA TYR A 294 5.12 23.05 -6.05
C TYR A 294 4.45 22.45 -7.29
N SER A 295 3.12 22.53 -7.33
CA SER A 295 2.37 22.73 -8.57
C SER A 295 1.24 23.70 -8.24
N GLU A 296 1.43 24.97 -8.64
CA GLU A 296 0.31 25.88 -8.91
C GLU A 296 -0.69 25.25 -9.88
#